data_AF-A0A2P8DI30-F1
#
_entry.id   AF-A0A2P8DI30-F1
#
_cell.length_a   1.000
_cell.length_b   1.000
_cell.length_c   1.000
_cell.angle_alpha   90.00
_cell.angle_beta   90.00
_cell.angle_gamma   90.00
#
_symmetry.space_group_name_H-M   'P 1'
#
loop_
_entity.id
_entity.type
_entity.pdbx_description
1 polymer ?
#
loop_
_entity_poly.entity_id
_entity_poly.type
_entity_poly.pdbx_seq_one_letter_code
_entity_poly.pdbx_strand_id
1 'polypeptide(L)'
;MAQNPLFSPDEARTRPRRRVAPATWAALDSAHAHLAEAAAAATAPLRYSAAHVAALRATAALLTHRGAMPVRSARGRRPRTAWDLLSESSPEFAEWSAFFAAGAAKRSAAEAGLPGAVTPAEADDLLRDTRVFTALIESTIGEADTGSGQALSKAS
;
A
#
# COMPACT_ATOMS: atom_id res chain seq x y z
N MET A 1 27.68 -21.17 50.02
CA MET A 1 27.59 -21.68 48.64
C MET A 1 26.46 -20.94 47.96
N ALA A 2 26.80 -20.12 46.97
CA ALA A 2 25.92 -19.14 46.35
C ALA A 2 24.91 -19.79 45.38
N GLN A 3 23.86 -19.01 45.10
CA GLN A 3 22.58 -19.34 44.50
C GLN A 3 22.63 -19.58 42.97
N ASN A 4 21.67 -20.37 42.49
CA ASN A 4 21.13 -20.45 41.11
C ASN A 4 20.59 -19.07 40.65
N PRO A 5 20.29 -18.76 39.36
CA PRO A 5 20.51 -19.46 38.09
C PRO A 5 21.25 -18.64 36.98
N LEU A 6 21.70 -19.35 35.94
CA LEU A 6 22.38 -18.87 34.72
C LEU A 6 21.44 -18.27 33.64
N PHE A 7 20.26 -17.74 34.01
CA PHE A 7 19.38 -17.06 33.05
C PHE A 7 19.43 -15.55 33.26
N SER A 8 20.33 -14.89 32.55
CA SER A 8 20.28 -13.43 32.37
C SER A 8 18.96 -13.06 31.69
N PRO A 9 18.15 -12.14 32.26
CA PRO A 9 16.97 -11.60 31.58
C PRO A 9 17.33 -10.54 30.52
N ASP A 10 18.54 -10.61 29.96
CA ASP A 10 19.04 -9.70 28.93
C ASP A 10 19.04 -10.37 27.54
N GLU A 11 18.12 -11.29 27.29
CA GLU A 11 17.48 -11.39 25.97
C GLU A 11 16.51 -10.22 25.80
N ALA A 12 17.03 -9.01 26.00
CA ALA A 12 16.37 -7.76 25.67
C ALA A 12 16.16 -7.75 24.17
N ARG A 13 15.07 -8.42 23.76
CA ARG A 13 14.36 -8.38 22.49
C ARG A 13 15.05 -7.43 21.52
N THR A 14 16.06 -7.93 20.83
CA THR A 14 16.62 -7.27 19.66
C THR A 14 15.52 -7.31 18.61
N ARG A 15 14.58 -6.36 18.72
CA ARG A 15 13.57 -6.13 17.69
C ARG A 15 14.38 -5.88 16.43
N PRO A 16 14.31 -6.75 15.40
CA PRO A 16 15.07 -6.52 14.19
C PRO A 16 14.68 -5.13 13.68
N ARG A 17 15.70 -4.27 13.53
CA ARG A 17 15.56 -2.92 12.99
C ARG A 17 14.70 -3.02 11.73
N ARG A 18 13.53 -2.39 11.75
CA ARG A 18 12.53 -2.51 10.68
C ARG A 18 13.00 -1.70 9.47
N ARG A 19 14.07 -2.14 8.80
CA ARG A 19 14.39 -1.65 7.45
C ARG A 19 13.18 -1.95 6.59
N VAL A 20 12.76 -0.97 5.80
CA VAL A 20 11.70 -1.14 4.80
C VAL A 20 12.05 -2.35 3.94
N ALA A 21 11.14 -3.33 3.88
CA ALA A 21 11.39 -4.55 3.12
C ALA A 21 11.58 -4.21 1.64
N PRO A 22 12.53 -4.83 0.90
CA PRO A 22 12.72 -4.59 -0.54
C PRO A 22 11.43 -4.75 -1.37
N ALA A 23 10.54 -5.64 -0.94
CA ALA A 23 9.22 -5.84 -1.55
C ALA A 23 8.31 -4.60 -1.46
N THR A 24 8.50 -3.73 -0.48
CA THR A 24 7.79 -2.44 -0.36
C THR A 24 8.19 -1.52 -1.51
N TRP A 25 9.49 -1.33 -1.73
CA TRP A 25 10.02 -0.47 -2.80
C TRP A 25 9.66 -1.01 -4.18
N ALA A 26 9.79 -2.32 -4.40
CA ALA A 26 9.38 -2.95 -5.65
C ALA A 26 7.88 -2.74 -5.96
N ALA A 27 7.03 -2.69 -4.93
CA ALA A 27 5.61 -2.39 -5.10
C ALA A 27 5.36 -0.91 -5.43
N LEU A 28 6.13 0.03 -4.87
CA LEU A 28 6.07 1.45 -5.24
C LEU A 28 6.56 1.69 -6.67
N ASP A 29 7.67 1.07 -7.07
CA ASP A 29 8.18 1.14 -8.46
C ASP A 29 7.12 0.65 -9.45
N SER A 30 6.43 -0.46 -9.11
CA SER A 30 5.32 -0.97 -9.90
C SER A 30 4.13 -0.01 -9.92
N ALA A 31 3.83 0.69 -8.83
CA ALA A 31 2.77 1.71 -8.79
C ALA A 31 3.10 2.89 -9.73
N HIS A 32 4.35 3.36 -9.72
CA HIS A 32 4.83 4.41 -10.60
C HIS A 32 4.80 4.03 -12.07
N ALA A 33 5.20 2.81 -12.42
CA ALA A 33 5.10 2.30 -13.78
C ALA A 33 3.64 2.35 -14.28
N HIS A 34 2.68 1.94 -13.46
CA HIS A 34 1.26 1.99 -13.83
C HIS A 34 0.68 3.41 -13.85
N LEU A 35 1.19 4.35 -13.04
CA LEU A 35 0.83 5.77 -13.15
C LEU A 35 1.33 6.38 -14.47
N ALA A 36 2.53 6.00 -14.91
CA ALA A 36 3.08 6.43 -16.19
C ALA A 36 2.27 5.83 -17.36
N GLU A 37 1.92 4.54 -17.28
CA GLU A 37 1.04 3.88 -18.24
C GLU A 37 -0.34 4.54 -18.32
N ALA A 38 -0.97 4.84 -17.17
CA ALA A 38 -2.25 5.53 -17.12
C ALA A 38 -2.17 6.92 -17.77
N ALA A 39 -1.09 7.67 -17.51
CA ALA A 39 -0.88 8.98 -18.11
C ALA A 39 -0.72 8.91 -19.64
N ALA A 40 -0.07 7.86 -20.14
CA ALA A 40 0.15 7.63 -21.57
C ALA A 40 -1.03 6.94 -22.28
N ALA A 41 -2.02 6.45 -21.53
CA ALA A 41 -3.12 5.67 -22.09
C ALA A 41 -3.96 6.47 -23.09
N ALA A 42 -4.18 5.89 -24.27
CA ALA A 42 -4.91 6.52 -25.37
C ALA A 42 -6.44 6.56 -25.15
N THR A 43 -6.98 5.72 -24.27
CA THR A 43 -8.43 5.60 -24.04
C THR A 43 -8.77 5.70 -22.56
N ALA A 44 -9.97 6.22 -22.26
CA ALA A 44 -10.45 6.37 -20.87
C ALA A 44 -10.51 5.04 -20.10
N PRO A 45 -10.99 3.91 -20.69
CA PRO A 45 -10.98 2.61 -20.00
C PRO A 45 -9.58 2.12 -19.62
N LEU A 46 -8.59 2.26 -20.53
CA LEU A 46 -7.21 1.87 -20.26
C LEU A 46 -6.59 2.74 -19.17
N ARG A 47 -6.80 4.06 -19.24
CA ARG A 47 -6.36 5.01 -18.21
C ARG A 47 -6.92 4.66 -16.84
N TYR A 48 -8.22 4.39 -16.76
CA TYR A 48 -8.91 4.04 -15.52
C TYR A 48 -8.42 2.72 -14.93
N SER A 49 -8.26 1.68 -15.76
CA SER A 49 -7.72 0.39 -15.30
C SER A 49 -6.30 0.52 -14.78
N ALA A 50 -5.40 1.18 -15.53
CA ALA A 50 -4.02 1.39 -15.13
C ALA A 50 -3.90 2.23 -13.84
N ALA A 51 -4.69 3.31 -13.70
CA ALA A 51 -4.74 4.10 -12.48
C ALA A 51 -5.21 3.29 -11.27
N HIS A 52 -6.15 2.36 -11.46
CA HIS A 52 -6.61 1.50 -10.38
C HIS A 52 -5.58 0.43 -9.99
N VAL A 53 -4.85 -0.12 -10.97
CA VAL A 53 -3.74 -1.06 -10.69
C VAL A 53 -2.62 -0.34 -9.93
N ALA A 54 -2.29 0.90 -10.30
CA ALA A 54 -1.32 1.71 -9.55
C ALA A 54 -1.73 1.87 -8.07
N ALA A 55 -3.00 2.18 -7.78
CA ALA A 55 -3.49 2.29 -6.42
C ALA A 55 -3.37 0.96 -5.62
N LEU A 56 -3.64 -0.18 -6.26
CA LEU A 56 -3.46 -1.50 -5.63
C LEU A 56 -1.99 -1.78 -5.31
N ARG A 57 -1.06 -1.38 -6.19
CA ARG A 57 0.38 -1.55 -5.98
C ARG A 57 0.90 -0.67 -4.83
N ALA A 58 0.47 0.59 -4.77
CA ALA A 58 0.78 1.48 -3.64
C ALA A 58 0.24 0.90 -2.31
N THR A 59 -1.00 0.42 -2.31
CA THR A 59 -1.59 -0.25 -1.13
C THR A 59 -0.80 -1.49 -0.71
N ALA A 60 -0.38 -2.32 -1.66
CA ALA A 60 0.46 -3.49 -1.38
C ALA A 60 1.80 -3.08 -0.76
N ALA A 61 2.41 -1.97 -1.19
CA ALA A 61 3.61 -1.42 -0.56
C ALA A 61 3.35 -1.08 0.91
N LEU A 62 2.30 -0.32 1.20
CA LEU A 62 1.95 0.06 2.57
C LEU A 62 1.65 -1.17 3.45
N LEU A 63 0.87 -2.12 2.95
CA LEU A 63 0.58 -3.37 3.68
C LEU A 63 1.87 -4.15 3.94
N THR A 64 2.81 -4.18 2.99
CA THR A 64 4.10 -4.88 3.15
C THR A 64 4.92 -4.21 4.24
N HIS A 65 4.99 -2.88 4.18
CA HIS A 65 5.67 -2.06 5.18
C HIS A 65 5.08 -2.26 6.59
N ARG A 66 3.74 -2.32 6.70
CA ARG A 66 3.02 -2.55 7.95
C ARG A 66 3.05 -4.02 8.41
N GLY A 67 3.47 -4.96 7.56
CA GLY A 67 3.46 -6.40 7.83
C GLY A 67 2.08 -7.05 7.75
N ALA A 68 1.12 -6.37 7.12
CA ALA A 68 -0.29 -6.75 6.99
C ALA A 68 -0.59 -7.38 5.62
N MET A 69 0.21 -8.36 5.20
CA MET A 69 0.00 -9.03 3.92
C MET A 69 -1.29 -9.85 3.91
N PRO A 70 -2.01 -9.91 2.77
CA PRO A 70 -3.19 -10.77 2.64
C PRO A 70 -2.79 -12.23 2.86
N VAL A 71 -3.15 -12.77 4.02
CA VAL A 71 -3.07 -14.21 4.28
C VAL A 71 -4.13 -14.86 3.39
N ARG A 72 -3.72 -15.75 2.47
CA ARG A 72 -4.67 -16.56 1.69
C ARG A 72 -5.66 -17.19 2.67
N SER A 73 -6.94 -16.85 2.52
CA SER A 73 -7.99 -17.14 3.49
C SER A 73 -7.94 -18.62 3.94
N ALA A 74 -7.84 -18.84 5.24
CA ALA A 74 -8.12 -20.15 5.83
C ALA A 74 -9.55 -20.58 5.43
N ARG A 75 -9.76 -21.88 5.18
CA ARG A 75 -11.03 -22.45 4.70
C ARG A 75 -12.21 -21.89 5.50
N GLY A 76 -13.14 -21.23 4.82
CA GLY A 76 -14.42 -20.77 5.38
C GLY A 76 -14.57 -19.26 5.62
N ARG A 77 -13.52 -18.45 5.45
CA ARG A 77 -13.62 -16.98 5.60
C ARG A 77 -13.64 -16.28 4.25
N ARG A 78 -14.53 -15.28 4.06
CA ARG A 78 -14.57 -14.42 2.88
C ARG A 78 -13.16 -13.86 2.63
N PRO A 79 -12.61 -13.94 1.40
CA PRO A 79 -11.31 -13.37 1.11
C PRO A 79 -11.34 -11.87 1.44
N ARG A 80 -10.45 -11.43 2.32
CA ARG A 80 -10.26 -9.99 2.59
C ARG A 80 -9.62 -9.36 1.37
N THR A 81 -10.21 -8.29 0.86
CA THR A 81 -9.64 -7.54 -0.25
C THR A 81 -8.47 -6.68 0.25
N ALA A 82 -7.62 -6.20 -0.65
CA ALA A 82 -6.54 -5.28 -0.29
C ALA A 82 -7.09 -4.00 0.37
N TRP A 83 -8.29 -3.56 -0.04
CA TRP A 83 -9.00 -2.40 0.51
C TRP A 83 -9.48 -2.64 1.94
N ASP A 84 -10.05 -3.82 2.23
CA ASP A 84 -10.44 -4.18 3.61
C ASP A 84 -9.22 -4.15 4.55
N LEU A 85 -8.09 -4.72 4.09
CA LEU A 85 -6.84 -4.73 4.86
C LEU A 85 -6.24 -3.33 5.05
N LEU A 86 -6.39 -2.45 4.06
CA LEU A 86 -5.94 -1.07 4.15
C LEU A 86 -6.71 -0.33 5.27
N SER A 87 -8.04 -0.39 5.27
CA SER A 87 -8.86 0.26 6.29
C SER A 87 -8.60 -0.30 7.69
N GLU A 88 -8.36 -1.61 7.81
CA GLU A 88 -8.05 -2.25 9.10
C GLU A 88 -6.65 -1.89 9.63
N SER A 89 -5.64 -1.86 8.76
CA SER A 89 -4.24 -1.67 9.17
C SER A 89 -3.81 -0.20 9.25
N SER A 90 -4.47 0.66 8.49
CA SER A 90 -4.26 2.09 8.43
C SER A 90 -5.60 2.81 8.26
N PRO A 91 -6.33 3.05 9.36
CA PRO A 91 -7.61 3.77 9.35
C PRO A 91 -7.51 5.17 8.74
N GLU A 92 -6.32 5.79 8.76
CA GLU A 92 -6.03 7.05 8.07
C GLU A 92 -6.28 7.00 6.55
N PHE A 93 -6.28 5.80 5.95
CA PHE A 93 -6.60 5.58 4.53
C PHE A 93 -7.98 4.94 4.31
N ALA A 94 -8.85 4.88 5.33
CA ALA A 94 -10.15 4.22 5.21
C ALA A 94 -11.07 4.87 4.17
N GLU A 95 -11.02 6.20 4.06
CA GLU A 95 -11.78 6.93 3.04
C GLU A 95 -11.31 6.59 1.62
N TRP A 96 -9.99 6.57 1.42
CA TRP A 96 -9.37 6.13 0.16
C TRP A 96 -9.74 4.69 -0.18
N SER A 97 -9.71 3.79 0.80
CA SER A 97 -10.13 2.41 0.62
C SER A 97 -11.58 2.29 0.15
N ALA A 98 -12.51 3.02 0.80
CA ALA A 98 -13.91 3.03 0.41
C ALA A 98 -14.12 3.59 -1.01
N PHE A 99 -13.41 4.68 -1.34
CA PHE A 99 -13.44 5.29 -2.67
C PHE A 99 -13.00 4.31 -3.76
N PHE A 100 -11.83 3.67 -3.60
CA PHE A 100 -11.35 2.71 -4.60
C PHE A 100 -12.21 1.44 -4.64
N ALA A 101 -12.71 0.96 -3.51
CA ALA A 101 -13.63 -0.19 -3.50
C ALA A 101 -14.92 0.09 -4.29
N ALA A 102 -15.48 1.30 -4.19
CA ALA A 102 -16.64 1.72 -4.97
C ALA A 102 -16.34 1.78 -6.48
N GLY A 103 -15.11 2.15 -6.87
CA GLY A 103 -14.65 2.18 -8.27
C GLY A 103 -14.35 0.81 -8.90
N ALA A 104 -14.28 -0.27 -8.11
CA ALA A 104 -13.84 -1.58 -8.61
C ALA A 104 -14.80 -2.20 -9.65
N ALA A 105 -16.11 -1.99 -9.51
CA ALA A 105 -17.09 -2.46 -10.50
C ALA A 105 -16.94 -1.73 -11.84
N LYS A 106 -16.67 -0.42 -11.79
CA LYS A 106 -16.43 0.41 -12.97
C LYS A 106 -15.14 0.00 -13.69
N ARG A 107 -14.09 -0.32 -12.94
CA ARG A 107 -12.86 -0.92 -13.48
C ARG A 107 -13.15 -2.24 -14.20
N SER A 108 -13.91 -3.13 -13.58
CA SER A 108 -14.25 -4.43 -14.20
C SER A 108 -15.03 -4.25 -15.51
N ALA A 109 -15.96 -3.28 -15.56
CA ALA A 109 -16.66 -2.92 -16.78
C ALA A 109 -15.73 -2.32 -17.86
N ALA A 110 -14.77 -1.48 -17.45
CA ALA A 110 -13.76 -0.90 -18.33
C ALA A 110 -12.83 -1.96 -18.94
N GLU A 111 -12.38 -2.94 -18.15
CA GLU A 111 -11.57 -4.07 -18.62
C GLU A 111 -12.35 -5.01 -19.55
N ALA A 112 -13.65 -5.16 -19.33
CA ALA A 112 -14.54 -5.90 -20.22
C ALA A 112 -14.83 -5.18 -21.55
N GLY A 113 -14.32 -3.95 -21.73
CA GLY A 113 -14.53 -3.16 -22.95
C GLY A 113 -15.96 -2.66 -23.12
N LEU A 114 -16.73 -2.56 -22.02
CA LEU A 114 -18.11 -2.08 -22.10
C LEU A 114 -18.15 -0.61 -22.54
N PRO A 115 -18.90 -0.27 -23.60
CA PRO A 115 -18.96 1.09 -24.10
C PRO A 115 -19.59 2.02 -23.06
N GLY A 116 -18.96 3.18 -22.83
CA GLY A 116 -19.43 4.17 -21.87
C GLY A 116 -19.25 3.80 -20.39
N ALA A 117 -18.54 2.71 -20.06
CA ALA A 117 -18.28 2.32 -18.67
C ALA A 117 -17.51 3.38 -17.88
N VAL A 118 -16.64 4.13 -18.56
CA VAL A 118 -15.83 5.21 -17.99
C VAL A 118 -15.76 6.36 -18.97
N THR A 119 -16.01 7.57 -18.48
CA THR A 119 -15.80 8.82 -19.23
C THR A 119 -14.35 9.30 -19.12
N PRO A 120 -13.86 10.11 -20.08
CA PRO A 120 -12.52 10.71 -19.98
C PRO A 120 -12.30 11.50 -18.69
N ALA A 121 -13.29 12.28 -18.25
CA ALA A 121 -13.21 13.05 -17.01
C ALA A 121 -13.03 12.15 -15.79
N GLU A 122 -13.83 11.09 -15.65
CA GLU A 122 -13.69 10.13 -14.55
C GLU A 122 -12.34 9.41 -14.54
N ALA A 123 -11.77 9.14 -15.73
CA ALA A 123 -10.44 8.54 -15.83
C ALA A 123 -9.32 9.52 -15.43
N ASP A 124 -9.47 10.80 -15.77
CA ASP A 124 -8.50 11.84 -15.42
C ASP A 124 -8.57 12.20 -13.93
N ASP A 125 -9.78 12.24 -13.36
CA ASP A 125 -10.03 12.41 -11.92
C ASP A 125 -9.43 11.23 -11.14
N LEU A 126 -9.71 9.98 -11.55
CA LEU A 126 -9.12 8.81 -10.90
C LEU A 126 -7.59 8.83 -10.99
N LEU A 127 -7.02 9.24 -12.13
CA LEU A 127 -5.56 9.35 -12.26
C LEU A 127 -4.98 10.40 -11.31
N ARG A 128 -5.64 11.55 -11.16
CA ARG A 128 -5.24 12.59 -10.20
C ARG A 128 -5.29 12.07 -8.78
N ASP A 129 -6.40 11.44 -8.40
CA ASP A 129 -6.64 10.90 -7.08
C ASP A 129 -5.66 9.78 -6.72
N THR A 130 -5.36 8.87 -7.66
CA THR A 130 -4.33 7.83 -7.46
C THR A 130 -2.94 8.43 -7.25
N ARG A 131 -2.59 9.55 -7.91
CA ARG A 131 -1.29 10.22 -7.68
C ARG A 131 -1.21 10.78 -6.26
N VAL A 132 -2.28 11.45 -5.80
CA VAL A 132 -2.36 11.97 -4.43
C VAL A 132 -2.26 10.83 -3.42
N PHE A 133 -3.04 9.78 -3.60
CA PHE A 133 -3.02 8.60 -2.74
C PHE A 133 -1.63 7.94 -2.68
N THR A 134 -0.97 7.76 -3.82
CA THR A 134 0.39 7.19 -3.88
C THR A 134 1.37 8.06 -3.10
N ALA A 135 1.35 9.38 -3.30
CA ALA A 135 2.24 10.30 -2.59
C ALA A 135 2.03 10.28 -1.06
N LEU A 136 0.78 10.14 -0.60
CA LEU A 136 0.47 10.01 0.84
C LEU A 136 1.05 8.70 1.42
N ILE A 137 0.97 7.60 0.67
CA ILE A 137 1.57 6.33 1.06
C ILE A 137 3.10 6.44 1.13
N GLU A 138 3.72 7.08 0.14
CA GLU A 138 5.16 7.31 0.13
C GLU A 138 5.62 8.15 1.31
N SER A 139 4.90 9.23 1.65
CA SER A 139 5.15 10.03 2.85
C SER A 139 5.10 9.17 4.10
N THR A 140 4.06 8.33 4.23
CA THR A 140 3.89 7.43 5.38
C THR A 140 5.03 6.43 5.52
N ILE A 141 5.52 5.88 4.40
CA ILE A 141 6.65 4.94 4.39
C ILE A 141 7.97 5.67 4.70
N GLY A 142 8.16 6.88 4.16
CA GLY A 142 9.35 7.70 4.34
C GLY A 142 9.51 8.29 5.75
N GLU A 143 8.41 8.66 6.41
CA GLU A 143 8.41 9.08 7.82
C GLU A 143 8.92 7.98 8.74
N ALA A 144 8.51 6.73 8.49
CA ALA A 144 8.95 5.57 9.24
C ALA A 144 10.45 5.25 9.02
N ASP A 145 10.98 5.52 7.82
CA ASP A 145 12.41 5.33 7.51
C ASP A 145 13.28 6.42 8.15
N THR A 146 12.83 7.68 8.11
CA THR A 146 13.53 8.85 8.65
C THR A 146 13.71 8.81 10.17
N GLY A 147 12.78 8.16 10.89
CA GLY A 147 12.89 7.93 12.34
C GLY A 147 14.10 7.10 12.79
N SER A 148 14.82 6.46 11.86
CA SER A 148 16.00 5.63 12.17
C SER A 148 17.33 6.40 12.18
N GLY A 149 17.37 7.63 11.69
CA GLY A 149 18.62 8.42 11.54
C GLY A 149 18.91 9.41 12.67
N GLN A 150 17.94 9.76 13.52
CA GLN A 150 18.08 10.87 14.48
C GLN A 150 18.62 10.49 15.87
N ALA A 151 18.84 9.19 16.15
CA ALA A 151 19.30 8.73 17.47
C ALA A 151 20.83 8.86 17.72
N LEU A 152 21.62 9.35 16.75
CA LEU A 152 23.09 9.44 16.85
C LEU A 152 23.64 10.85 17.13
N SER A 153 22.81 11.84 17.49
CA SER A 153 23.26 13.25 17.65
C SER A 153 23.08 13.87 19.04
N LYS A 154 23.02 13.08 20.12
CA LYS A 154 22.98 13.60 21.51
C LYS A 154 24.02 13.01 22.48
N ALA A 155 25.15 12.54 21.97
CA ALA A 155 26.31 12.24 22.79
C ALA A 155 27.52 13.03 22.29
N SER A 156 27.61 14.28 22.74
CA SER A 156 28.83 15.10 22.71
C SER A 156 28.86 15.93 23.98
#